data_AF-C8N9L5-F1
#
_entry.id   AF-C8N9L5-F1
#
_cell.length_a   1.000
_cell.length_b   1.000
_cell.length_c   1.000
_cell.angle_alpha   90.00
_cell.angle_beta   90.00
_cell.angle_gamma   90.00
#
_symmetry.space_group_name_H-M   'P 1'
#
loop_
_entity.id
_entity.type
_entity.pdbx_description
1 polymer ?
#
loop_
_entity_poly.entity_id
_entity_poly.type
_entity_poly.pdbx_seq_one_letter_code
_entity_poly.pdbx_strand_id
1 'polypeptide(L)'
;MGLLYTYGKNGVPHDDKKALEWFKKAAAQNEAFAQYNIAIAYGLGKGVPRDFDKQREWLEKSAAQNFAPAEKMLKELDGISKAYGNK
;
A
#
# COMPACT_ATOMS: atom_id res chain seq x y z
N MET A 1 -4.95 -16.95 -39.53
CA MET A 1 -4.60 -18.27 -38.95
C MET A 1 -3.57 -18.01 -37.87
N GLY A 2 -3.99 -17.88 -36.62
CA GLY A 2 -3.97 -19.00 -35.67
C GLY A 2 -2.72 -18.81 -34.80
N LEU A 3 -2.74 -18.85 -33.48
CA LEU A 3 -3.62 -19.51 -32.54
C LEU A 3 -3.57 -18.72 -31.23
N LEU A 4 -4.75 -18.57 -30.64
CA LEU A 4 -5.02 -18.54 -29.19
C LEU A 4 -3.78 -18.35 -28.30
N TYR A 5 -3.57 -17.11 -27.85
CA TYR A 5 -2.96 -16.87 -26.54
C TYR A 5 -3.95 -17.32 -25.45
N THR A 6 -4.13 -18.63 -25.35
CA THR A 6 -4.68 -19.27 -24.16
C THR A 6 -3.63 -19.20 -23.08
N TYR A 7 -3.59 -18.10 -22.32
CA TYR A 7 -3.30 -18.09 -20.89
C TYR A 7 -3.80 -16.77 -20.32
N GLY A 8 -4.97 -16.84 -19.70
CA GLY A 8 -5.58 -15.69 -19.05
C GLY A 8 -7.09 -15.60 -19.24
N LYS A 9 -7.83 -16.67 -18.93
CA LYS A 9 -9.21 -16.50 -18.44
C LYS A 9 -9.07 -15.60 -17.19
N ASN A 10 -9.23 -14.28 -17.36
CA ASN A 10 -8.92 -13.19 -16.41
C ASN A 10 -7.42 -12.87 -16.13
N GLY A 11 -6.53 -13.11 -17.10
CA GLY A 11 -5.07 -12.96 -16.98
C GLY A 11 -4.51 -11.54 -16.98
N VAL A 12 -4.98 -10.67 -16.09
CA VAL A 12 -4.13 -9.56 -15.61
C VAL A 12 -3.33 -10.18 -14.47
N PRO A 13 -2.01 -10.44 -14.59
CA PRO A 13 -1.22 -10.66 -13.39
C PRO A 13 -1.57 -9.52 -12.45
N HIS A 14 -1.93 -9.83 -11.20
CA HIS A 14 -2.10 -8.84 -10.16
C HIS A 14 -0.75 -8.13 -10.04
N ASP A 15 -0.51 -7.14 -10.90
CA ASP A 15 0.73 -6.41 -11.06
C ASP A 15 0.71 -5.42 -9.90
N ASP A 16 0.79 -5.92 -8.67
CA ASP A 16 0.92 -5.12 -7.45
C ASP A 16 2.04 -4.11 -7.65
N LYS A 17 3.08 -4.49 -8.40
CA LYS A 17 4.16 -3.59 -8.84
C LYS A 17 3.66 -2.44 -9.71
N LYS A 18 2.90 -2.69 -10.78
CA LYS A 18 2.36 -1.60 -11.63
C LYS A 18 1.34 -0.77 -10.89
N ALA A 19 0.47 -1.39 -10.09
CA ALA A 19 -0.49 -0.68 -9.24
C ALA A 19 0.25 0.26 -8.28
N LEU A 20 1.33 -0.21 -7.65
CA LEU A 20 2.17 0.61 -6.78
C LEU A 20 2.82 1.78 -7.54
N GLU A 21 3.27 1.57 -8.77
CA GLU A 21 3.79 2.68 -9.59
C GLU A 21 2.71 3.72 -9.92
N TRP A 22 1.49 3.29 -10.21
CA TRP A 22 0.35 4.20 -10.38
C TRP A 22 0.04 4.99 -9.12
N PHE A 23 0.01 4.31 -7.95
CA PHE A 23 -0.17 5.00 -6.69
C PHE A 23 0.97 5.96 -6.38
N LYS A 24 2.23 5.64 -6.70
CA LYS A 24 3.35 6.57 -6.55
C LYS A 24 3.18 7.83 -7.39
N LYS A 25 2.68 7.71 -8.63
CA LYS A 25 2.37 8.88 -9.48
C LYS A 25 1.24 9.74 -8.91
N ALA A 26 0.20 9.13 -8.34
CA ALA A 26 -0.86 9.86 -7.67
C ALA A 26 -0.39 10.48 -6.33
N ALA A 27 0.41 9.76 -5.55
CA ALA A 27 1.00 10.26 -4.32
C ALA A 27 1.96 11.45 -4.55
N ALA A 28 2.60 11.51 -5.72
CA ALA A 28 3.38 12.68 -6.16
C ALA A 28 2.50 13.92 -6.42
N GLN A 29 1.21 13.74 -6.69
CA GLN A 29 0.20 14.81 -6.74
C GLN A 29 -0.42 15.07 -5.35
N ASN A 30 0.20 14.52 -4.30
CA ASN A 30 -0.27 14.59 -2.92
C ASN A 30 -1.62 13.91 -2.67
N GLU A 31 -2.03 12.93 -3.48
CA GLU A 31 -3.30 12.20 -3.23
C GLU A 31 -3.21 11.32 -1.97
N ALA A 32 -4.01 11.66 -0.95
CA ALA A 32 -4.03 10.95 0.33
C ALA A 32 -4.45 9.48 0.18
N PHE A 33 -5.39 9.19 -0.71
CA PHE A 33 -5.83 7.83 -1.02
C PHE A 33 -4.69 7.01 -1.63
N ALA A 34 -3.88 7.61 -2.50
CA ALA A 34 -2.75 6.93 -3.12
C ALA A 34 -1.63 6.64 -2.11
N GLN A 35 -1.31 7.61 -1.24
CA GLN A 35 -0.36 7.45 -0.14
C GLN A 35 -0.78 6.30 0.79
N TYR A 36 -2.07 6.22 1.15
CA TYR A 36 -2.62 5.12 1.94
C TYR A 36 -2.44 3.75 1.25
N ASN A 37 -2.72 3.63 -0.05
CA ASN A 37 -2.54 2.37 -0.77
C ASN A 37 -1.07 1.94 -0.88
N ILE A 38 -0.14 2.90 -1.01
CA ILE A 38 1.31 2.60 -0.94
C ILE A 38 1.67 2.05 0.43
N ALA A 39 1.15 2.65 1.51
CA ALA A 39 1.33 2.16 2.87
C ALA A 39 0.85 0.70 3.03
N ILE A 40 -0.35 0.39 2.53
CA ILE A 40 -0.90 -0.98 2.56
C ILE A 40 -0.01 -1.95 1.77
N ALA A 41 0.52 -1.53 0.61
CA ALA A 41 1.41 -2.36 -0.18
C ALA A 41 2.70 -2.71 0.59
N TYR A 42 3.29 -1.75 1.31
CA TYR A 42 4.44 -2.00 2.19
C TYR A 42 4.09 -2.87 3.39
N GLY A 43 2.89 -2.76 3.96
CA GLY A 43 2.45 -3.62 5.07
C GLY A 43 2.16 -5.06 4.67
N LEU A 44 1.65 -5.26 3.46
CA LEU A 44 1.31 -6.59 2.92
C LEU A 44 2.46 -7.23 2.14
N GLY A 45 3.51 -6.47 1.80
CA GLY A 45 4.58 -6.95 0.91
C GLY A 45 4.11 -7.14 -0.53
N LYS A 46 3.13 -6.35 -0.99
CA LYS A 46 2.53 -6.45 -2.32
C LYS A 46 3.29 -5.58 -3.31
N GLY A 47 4.02 -6.22 -4.22
CA GLY A 47 4.84 -5.52 -5.22
C GLY A 47 6.11 -4.87 -4.67
N VAL A 48 6.25 -4.79 -3.35
CA VAL A 48 7.46 -4.34 -2.62
C VAL A 48 7.71 -5.27 -1.43
N PRO A 49 8.97 -5.39 -0.96
CA PRO A 49 9.24 -6.09 0.29
C PRO A 49 8.49 -5.42 1.46
N ARG A 50 8.06 -6.24 2.42
CA ARG A 50 7.32 -5.77 3.59
C ARG A 50 8.22 -4.86 4.43
N ASP A 51 7.74 -3.65 4.71
CA ASP A 51 8.50 -2.61 5.40
C ASP A 51 7.54 -1.76 6.24
N PHE A 52 7.54 -1.98 7.55
CA PHE A 52 6.62 -1.29 8.46
C PHE A 52 7.01 0.17 8.69
N ASP A 53 8.30 0.50 8.60
CA ASP A 53 8.78 1.89 8.69
C ASP A 53 8.27 2.69 7.50
N LYS A 54 8.38 2.15 6.28
CA LYS A 54 7.79 2.78 5.10
C LYS A 54 6.28 2.81 5.14
N GLN A 55 5.62 1.74 5.60
CA GLN A 55 4.17 1.76 5.80
C GLN A 55 3.77 2.94 6.70
N ARG A 56 4.45 3.12 7.84
CA ARG A 56 4.19 4.23 8.76
C ARG A 56 4.38 5.58 8.08
N GLU A 57 5.52 5.79 7.40
CA GLU A 57 5.81 7.06 6.72
C GLU A 57 4.71 7.46 5.72
N TRP A 58 4.22 6.50 4.92
CA TRP A 58 3.15 6.76 3.96
C TRP A 58 1.78 6.97 4.62
N LEU A 59 1.51 6.28 5.73
CA LEU A 59 0.30 6.52 6.54
C LEU A 59 0.33 7.90 7.18
N GLU A 60 1.46 8.35 7.70
CA GLU A 60 1.60 9.68 8.30
C GLU A 60 1.35 10.78 7.26
N LYS A 61 1.87 10.64 6.04
CA LYS A 61 1.59 11.57 4.94
C LYS A 61 0.10 11.63 4.59
N SER A 62 -0.57 10.49 4.52
CA SER A 62 -2.00 10.41 4.23
C SER A 62 -2.85 10.95 5.40
N ALA A 63 -2.48 10.62 6.64
CA ALA A 63 -3.10 11.11 7.86
C ALA A 63 -2.96 12.63 8.03
N ALA A 64 -1.81 13.20 7.64
CA ALA A 64 -1.59 14.65 7.64
C ALA A 64 -2.58 15.41 6.74
N GLN A 65 -3.21 14.71 5.79
CA GLN A 65 -4.27 15.24 4.93
C GLN A 65 -5.68 14.97 5.49
N ASN A 66 -5.80 14.57 6.75
CA ASN A 66 -7.04 14.18 7.42
C ASN A 66 -7.73 12.96 6.78
N PHE A 67 -6.95 12.06 6.18
CA PHE A 67 -7.50 10.82 5.64
C PHE A 67 -7.76 9.81 6.78
N ALA A 68 -9.00 9.78 7.24
CA ALA A 68 -9.41 8.96 8.39
C ALA A 68 -8.98 7.47 8.35
N PRO A 69 -8.99 6.78 7.19
CA PRO A 69 -8.49 5.41 7.12
C PRO A 69 -6.99 5.29 7.45
N ALA A 70 -6.18 6.27 7.05
CA ALA A 70 -4.76 6.27 7.36
C ALA A 70 -4.50 6.52 8.85
N GLU A 71 -5.21 7.47 9.46
CA GLU A 71 -5.13 7.73 10.90
C GLU A 71 -5.50 6.49 11.74
N LYS A 72 -6.56 5.79 11.35
CA LYS A 72 -6.98 4.56 12.01
C LYS A 72 -5.91 3.48 11.91
N MET A 73 -5.40 3.23 10.71
CA MET A 73 -4.37 2.22 10.47
C MET A 73 -3.07 2.56 11.21
N LEU A 74 -2.70 3.84 11.30
CA LEU A 74 -1.53 4.31 12.05
C LEU A 74 -1.67 4.03 13.55
N LYS A 75 -2.86 4.28 14.12
CA LYS A 75 -3.17 3.94 15.52
C LYS A 75 -3.14 2.43 15.77
N GLU A 76 -3.62 1.61 14.82
CA GLU A 76 -3.52 0.15 14.91
C GLU A 76 -2.05 -0.32 14.88
N LEU A 77 -1.21 0.29 14.03
CA LEU A 77 0.22 0.00 13.95
C LEU A 77 0.96 0.34 15.26
N ASP A 78 0.65 1.49 15.86
CA ASP A 78 1.20 1.92 17.16
C ASP A 78 0.69 1.03 18.32
N GLY A 79 -0.59 0.69 18.29
CA GLY A 79 -1.21 -0.21 19.26
C GLY A 79 -0.58 -1.60 19.25
N ILE A 80 -0.30 -2.16 18.07
CA ILE A 80 0.44 -3.41 17.90
C ILE A 80 1.86 -3.26 18.46
N SER A 81 2.57 -2.18 18.12
CA SER A 81 3.93 -1.95 18.64
C SER A 81 3.96 -1.88 20.18
N LYS A 82 2.96 -1.28 20.82
CA LYS A 82 2.85 -1.21 22.29
C LYS A 82 2.42 -2.52 22.91
N ALA A 83 1.54 -3.28 22.24
CA ALA A 83 1.08 -4.59 22.71
C ALA A 83 2.21 -5.63 22.72
N TYR A 84 3.15 -5.56 21.78
CA TYR A 84 4.29 -6.48 21.70
C TYR A 84 5.61 -5.90 22.25
N GLY A 85 5.67 -4.60 22.51
CA GLY A 85 6.87 -3.89 22.97
C GLY A 85 7.07 -3.82 24.49
N ASN A 86 6.33 -4.60 25.28
CA ASN A 86 6.50 -4.65 26.73
C ASN A 86 7.32 -5.89 27.12
N LYS A 87 8.65 -5.74 27.12
CA LYS A 87 9.61 -6.53 27.91
C LYS A 87 10.74 -5.62 28.37
#